data_AF-A0A6C0BKC7-F1
#
_entry.id   AF-A0A6C0BKC7-F1
#
_cell.length_a   1.000
_cell.length_b   1.000
_cell.length_c   1.000
_cell.angle_alpha   90.00
_cell.angle_beta   90.00
_cell.angle_gamma   90.00
#
_symmetry.space_group_name_H-M   'P 1'
#
loop_
_entity.id
_entity.type
_entity.pdbx_description
1 polymer ?
#
loop_
_entity_poly.entity_id
_entity_poly.type
_entity_poly.pdbx_seq_one_letter_code
_entity_poly.pdbx_strand_id
1 'polypeptide(L)'
;MEDYQFTSDFTSQEEQLSVTGFIQFIRDSIQVNDNESVAEGLVTLDLEQTSKQDVVDLIGQFLYDAAVTGNNEVIPIILNRWDSLYPDDKTDIITRLVMERSIDTAVVQFAINSIPDASFVDVVNDLSQLPEDENQVLYVRRAFELFGEQDPQVLQTLRESAQYLQNEYVSEALRQVLAQHMEFAPIPSWVGDYGLTIDVLPSMDRLMKSVEIETDATNEELVELLLKSLSDQVEVLERARVRAEMLRYFNNAPESERNSLIRPILREQFLLAAQNDSTLFRLLGPANAMTGSNEDQLSMGGCRMLTCAVYDYNDEDQYYENWFVGSCLSCDKRIRSCTHALRIPMAAGGWVGCYCSEPCASMGISELETANDDDGASGLIMRTKLELVIRQLEEFGIQNHQADDLYKISTERSIVPNTELEDDLSSTMTSLQYTASIGTEILDQDDGSQFFSQFIGSDVGMIKVVTSNLPGSGISTDLAYIGEYTSDPDVIIPSGFTLQDAINDITLIPVDASYLGLDTLQLEGM
;
A
#
# COMPACT_ATOMS: atom_id res chain seq x y z
N MET A 1 -25.36 -24.40 86.43
CA MET A 1 -24.30 -23.68 85.71
C MET A 1 -23.53 -24.74 84.98
N GLU A 2 -24.04 -25.09 83.79
CA GLU A 2 -23.42 -26.06 82.88
C GLU A 2 -23.04 -25.25 81.65
N ASP A 3 -21.75 -25.25 81.34
CA ASP A 3 -21.16 -24.59 80.18
C ASP A 3 -21.58 -25.33 78.92
N TYR A 4 -22.44 -24.70 78.13
CA TYR A 4 -22.83 -25.18 76.80
C TYR A 4 -21.79 -24.69 75.80
N GLN A 5 -20.78 -25.53 75.52
CA GLN A 5 -19.85 -25.31 74.42
C GLN A 5 -20.58 -25.57 73.10
N PHE A 6 -20.85 -24.50 72.37
CA PHE A 6 -21.31 -24.55 70.99
C PHE A 6 -20.08 -24.81 70.11
N THR A 7 -19.84 -26.07 69.75
CA THR A 7 -18.89 -26.43 68.70
C THR A 7 -19.52 -26.06 67.36
N SER A 8 -19.08 -24.94 66.78
CA SER A 8 -19.39 -24.58 65.40
C SER A 8 -18.58 -25.49 64.46
N ASP A 9 -19.12 -26.65 64.15
CA ASP A 9 -18.71 -27.44 62.98
C ASP A 9 -19.22 -26.71 61.72
N PHE A 10 -18.53 -25.62 61.38
CA PHE A 10 -18.59 -24.95 60.08
C PHE A 10 -17.24 -25.17 59.38
N THR A 11 -16.87 -26.44 59.25
CA THR A 11 -15.74 -26.86 58.41
C THR A 11 -16.28 -27.23 57.03
N SER A 12 -16.16 -26.25 56.14
CA SER A 12 -15.55 -26.41 54.82
C SER A 12 -16.06 -27.56 53.94
N GLN A 13 -17.25 -27.38 53.38
CA GLN A 13 -17.46 -27.73 51.98
C GLN A 13 -17.35 -26.43 51.17
N GLU A 14 -16.13 -25.89 51.07
CA GLU A 14 -15.80 -25.05 49.92
C GLU A 14 -15.77 -26.01 48.73
N GLU A 15 -16.93 -26.21 48.10
CA GLU A 15 -16.95 -26.66 46.71
C GLU A 15 -16.15 -25.60 45.94
N GLN A 16 -14.89 -25.90 45.65
CA GLN A 16 -14.09 -25.12 44.73
C GLN A 16 -14.86 -25.14 43.41
N LEU A 17 -15.59 -24.05 43.15
CA LEU A 17 -16.19 -23.79 41.86
C LEU A 17 -15.08 -23.92 40.84
N SER A 18 -15.27 -24.78 39.85
CA SER A 18 -14.38 -24.84 38.70
C SER A 18 -14.21 -23.45 38.10
N VAL A 19 -13.09 -23.18 37.42
CA VAL A 19 -12.85 -21.89 36.71
C VAL A 19 -14.06 -21.52 35.83
N THR A 20 -14.65 -22.50 35.14
CA THR A 20 -15.87 -22.31 34.34
C THR A 20 -17.07 -21.87 35.17
N GLY A 21 -17.23 -22.37 36.39
CA GLY A 21 -18.28 -21.97 37.32
C GLY A 21 -18.14 -20.52 37.78
N PHE A 22 -16.90 -20.08 38.06
CA PHE A 22 -16.64 -18.67 38.38
C PHE A 22 -16.87 -17.74 37.19
N ILE A 23 -16.45 -18.14 35.99
CA ILE A 23 -16.75 -17.38 34.77
C ILE A 23 -18.26 -17.23 34.60
N GLN A 24 -19.04 -18.30 34.72
CA GLN A 24 -20.50 -18.22 34.60
C GLN A 24 -21.12 -17.33 35.69
N PHE A 25 -20.63 -17.42 36.93
CA PHE A 25 -21.08 -16.56 38.03
C PHE A 25 -20.88 -15.07 37.73
N ILE A 26 -19.72 -14.68 37.18
CA ILE A 26 -19.45 -13.30 36.78
C ILE A 26 -20.42 -12.86 35.68
N ARG A 27 -20.63 -13.69 34.66
CA ARG A 27 -21.54 -13.40 33.54
C ARG A 27 -22.99 -13.24 34.01
N ASP A 28 -23.47 -14.14 34.87
CA ASP A 28 -24.82 -14.08 35.44
C ASP A 28 -24.99 -12.81 36.29
N SER A 29 -23.95 -12.41 37.04
CA SER A 29 -23.93 -11.18 37.83
C SER A 29 -24.00 -9.91 36.96
N ILE A 30 -23.30 -9.89 35.82
CA ILE A 30 -23.40 -8.80 34.82
C ILE A 30 -24.84 -8.70 34.29
N GLN A 31 -25.50 -9.83 34.02
CA GLN A 31 -26.88 -9.86 33.50
C GLN A 31 -27.93 -9.32 34.46
N VAL A 32 -27.72 -9.48 35.77
CA VAL A 32 -28.65 -8.96 36.80
C VAL A 32 -28.22 -7.60 37.37
N ASN A 33 -27.20 -6.97 36.79
CA ASN A 33 -26.61 -5.70 37.23
C ASN A 33 -26.10 -5.72 38.69
N ASP A 34 -25.55 -6.85 39.14
CA ASP A 34 -24.94 -6.99 40.47
C ASP A 34 -23.42 -6.70 40.41
N ASN A 35 -23.10 -5.42 40.38
CA ASN A 35 -21.72 -4.93 40.21
C ASN A 35 -20.78 -5.33 41.36
N GLU A 36 -21.31 -5.54 42.58
CA GLU A 36 -20.52 -5.97 43.75
C GLU A 36 -20.07 -7.43 43.57
N SER A 37 -21.00 -8.31 43.17
CA SER A 37 -20.69 -9.72 42.85
C SER A 37 -19.72 -9.85 41.68
N VAL A 38 -19.81 -8.98 40.66
CA VAL A 38 -18.84 -8.96 39.55
C VAL A 38 -17.44 -8.62 40.06
N ALA A 39 -17.30 -7.59 40.90
CA ALA A 39 -16.01 -7.20 41.47
C ALA A 39 -15.40 -8.33 42.33
N GLU A 40 -16.19 -8.98 43.18
CA GLU A 40 -15.76 -10.11 43.99
C GLU A 40 -15.33 -11.31 43.13
N GLY A 41 -16.12 -11.63 42.11
CA GLY A 41 -15.82 -12.71 41.17
C GLY A 41 -14.52 -12.49 40.41
N LEU A 42 -14.29 -11.26 39.92
CA LEU A 42 -13.08 -10.88 39.19
C LEU A 42 -11.80 -10.92 40.05
N VAL A 43 -11.90 -10.60 41.34
CA VAL A 43 -10.77 -10.72 42.29
C VAL A 43 -10.48 -12.18 42.65
N THR A 44 -11.54 -13.00 42.75
CA THR A 44 -11.42 -14.43 43.10
C THR A 44 -10.88 -15.26 41.95
N LEU A 45 -11.13 -14.84 40.71
CA LEU A 45 -10.63 -15.49 39.51
C LEU A 45 -9.11 -15.25 39.37
N ASP A 46 -8.32 -16.33 39.39
CA ASP A 46 -6.85 -16.33 39.26
C ASP A 46 -6.42 -16.08 37.81
N LEU A 47 -6.60 -14.83 37.38
CA LEU A 47 -6.23 -14.36 36.04
C LEU A 47 -4.71 -14.19 35.91
N GLU A 48 -3.99 -14.08 37.02
CA GLU A 48 -2.53 -13.93 37.08
C GLU A 48 -1.78 -15.17 36.54
N GLN A 49 -2.38 -16.36 36.64
CA GLN A 49 -1.85 -17.60 36.05
C GLN A 49 -2.35 -17.88 34.63
N THR A 50 -3.28 -17.06 34.12
CA THR A 50 -3.90 -17.25 32.82
C THR A 50 -3.05 -16.56 31.74
N SER A 51 -3.04 -17.12 30.52
CA SER A 51 -2.27 -16.50 29.43
C SER A 51 -2.84 -15.12 29.08
N LYS A 52 -2.00 -14.18 28.60
CA LYS A 52 -2.46 -12.83 28.26
C LYS A 52 -3.61 -12.84 27.25
N GLN A 53 -3.56 -13.72 26.26
CA GLN A 53 -4.62 -13.83 25.26
C GLN A 53 -5.93 -14.35 25.87
N ASP A 54 -5.87 -15.39 26.70
CA ASP A 54 -7.07 -15.93 27.36
C ASP A 54 -7.71 -14.89 28.30
N VAL A 55 -6.90 -14.06 28.97
CA VAL A 55 -7.39 -12.92 29.76
C VAL A 55 -8.11 -11.91 28.86
N VAL A 56 -7.51 -11.51 27.74
CA VAL A 56 -8.13 -10.57 26.78
C VAL A 56 -9.45 -11.12 26.25
N ASP A 57 -9.48 -12.39 25.85
CA ASP A 57 -10.69 -13.02 25.32
C ASP A 57 -11.80 -13.08 26.37
N LEU A 58 -11.45 -13.36 27.63
CA LEU A 58 -12.40 -13.38 28.73
C LEU A 58 -12.92 -11.99 29.09
N ILE A 59 -12.04 -10.99 29.14
CA ILE A 59 -12.43 -9.59 29.34
C ILE A 59 -13.36 -9.14 28.21
N GLY A 60 -13.05 -9.50 26.96
CA GLY A 60 -13.91 -9.25 25.80
C GLY A 60 -15.31 -9.84 25.97
N GLN A 61 -15.43 -11.07 26.49
CA GLN A 61 -16.73 -11.68 26.79
C GLN A 61 -17.51 -10.93 27.87
N PHE A 62 -16.84 -10.50 28.94
CA PHE A 62 -17.50 -9.74 30.01
C PHE A 62 -17.95 -8.36 29.52
N LEU A 63 -17.14 -7.67 28.72
CA LEU A 63 -17.53 -6.41 28.09
C LEU A 63 -18.70 -6.59 27.12
N TYR A 64 -18.71 -7.69 26.36
CA TYR A 64 -19.83 -8.03 25.48
C TYR A 64 -21.13 -8.23 26.28
N ASP A 65 -21.10 -9.03 27.35
CA ASP A 65 -22.28 -9.25 28.19
C ASP A 65 -22.77 -7.92 28.81
N ALA A 66 -21.86 -7.05 29.23
CA ALA A 66 -22.20 -5.72 29.76
C ALA A 66 -22.83 -4.82 28.68
N ALA A 67 -22.33 -4.85 27.45
CA ALA A 67 -22.89 -4.11 26.32
C ALA A 67 -24.30 -4.62 25.95
N VAL A 68 -24.51 -5.93 25.94
CA VAL A 68 -25.81 -6.55 25.67
C VAL A 68 -26.85 -6.19 26.74
N THR A 69 -26.45 -6.11 28.01
CA THR A 69 -27.35 -5.78 29.12
C THR A 69 -27.50 -4.27 29.33
N GLY A 70 -26.65 -3.46 28.70
CA GLY A 70 -26.58 -2.02 28.89
C GLY A 70 -26.04 -1.62 30.27
N ASN A 71 -25.28 -2.50 30.94
CA ASN A 71 -24.68 -2.23 32.24
C ASN A 71 -23.38 -1.43 32.08
N ASN A 72 -23.49 -0.10 32.06
CA ASN A 72 -22.33 0.78 31.94
C ASN A 72 -21.51 0.89 33.25
N GLU A 73 -22.14 0.66 34.41
CA GLU A 73 -21.48 0.79 35.72
C GLU A 73 -20.45 -0.32 36.00
N VAL A 74 -20.59 -1.48 35.35
CA VAL A 74 -19.64 -2.59 35.50
C VAL A 74 -18.38 -2.42 34.66
N ILE A 75 -18.42 -1.58 33.63
CA ILE A 75 -17.29 -1.39 32.69
C ILE A 75 -16.02 -0.93 33.42
N PRO A 76 -16.03 0.11 34.29
CA PRO A 76 -14.84 0.51 35.04
C PRO A 76 -14.31 -0.61 35.95
N ILE A 77 -15.18 -1.47 36.48
CA ILE A 77 -14.78 -2.58 37.35
C ILE A 77 -13.97 -3.61 36.55
N ILE A 78 -14.48 -4.01 35.38
CA ILE A 78 -13.82 -4.95 34.48
C ILE A 78 -12.47 -4.38 34.02
N LEU A 79 -12.45 -3.13 33.56
CA LEU A 79 -11.24 -2.50 33.03
C LEU A 79 -10.19 -2.22 34.10
N ASN A 80 -10.58 -1.81 35.31
CA ASN A 80 -9.64 -1.65 36.43
C ASN A 80 -9.03 -2.99 36.85
N ARG A 81 -9.80 -4.09 36.82
CA ARG A 81 -9.23 -5.42 37.06
C ARG A 81 -8.22 -5.76 35.97
N TRP A 82 -8.57 -5.58 34.70
CA TRP A 82 -7.65 -5.85 33.60
C TRP A 82 -6.35 -5.03 33.69
N ASP A 83 -6.46 -3.75 34.00
CA ASP A 83 -5.31 -2.86 34.22
C ASP A 83 -4.39 -3.38 35.34
N SER A 84 -4.98 -3.80 36.48
CA SER A 84 -4.23 -4.30 37.64
C SER A 84 -3.42 -5.59 37.38
N LEU A 85 -3.77 -6.36 36.34
CA LEU A 85 -3.06 -7.60 36.00
C LEU A 85 -1.70 -7.35 35.33
N TYR A 86 -1.52 -6.16 34.74
CA TYR A 86 -0.32 -5.81 33.99
C TYR A 86 0.25 -4.45 34.43
N PRO A 87 0.69 -4.31 35.70
CA PRO A 87 1.12 -3.02 36.25
C PRO A 87 2.39 -2.45 35.61
N ASP A 88 3.16 -3.27 34.90
CA ASP A 88 4.34 -2.85 34.14
C ASP A 88 3.99 -2.28 32.75
N ASP A 89 2.77 -2.50 32.28
CA ASP A 89 2.28 -1.93 31.03
C ASP A 89 1.96 -0.45 31.27
N LYS A 90 2.70 0.43 30.59
CA LYS A 90 2.54 1.88 30.75
C LYS A 90 1.42 2.46 29.88
N THR A 91 0.82 1.62 29.04
CA THR A 91 -0.21 2.02 28.09
C THR A 91 -1.55 2.16 28.81
N ASP A 92 -2.24 3.28 28.58
CA ASP A 92 -3.57 3.47 29.17
C ASP A 92 -4.52 2.32 28.79
N ILE A 93 -5.43 1.97 29.69
CA ILE A 93 -6.35 0.85 29.49
C ILE A 93 -7.29 1.08 28.29
N ILE A 94 -7.67 2.33 28.00
CA ILE A 94 -8.46 2.67 26.83
C ILE A 94 -7.64 2.44 25.56
N THR A 95 -6.37 2.88 25.56
CA THR A 95 -5.46 2.66 24.43
C THR A 95 -5.28 1.16 24.15
N ARG A 96 -5.09 0.34 25.18
CA ARG A 96 -5.04 -1.13 25.03
C ARG A 96 -6.34 -1.69 24.45
N LEU A 97 -7.48 -1.25 24.95
CA LEU A 97 -8.78 -1.69 24.43
C LEU A 97 -8.95 -1.36 22.93
N VAL A 98 -8.46 -0.20 22.49
CA VAL A 98 -8.44 0.19 21.06
C VAL A 98 -7.51 -0.72 20.24
N MET A 99 -6.38 -1.15 20.81
CA MET A 99 -5.43 -2.05 20.15
C MET A 99 -5.97 -3.49 20.01
N GLU A 100 -6.84 -3.94 20.92
CA GLU A 100 -7.33 -5.34 20.95
C GLU A 100 -8.37 -5.66 19.86
N ARG A 101 -7.89 -6.18 18.72
CA ARG A 101 -8.75 -6.48 17.55
C ARG A 101 -9.70 -7.65 17.74
N SER A 102 -9.49 -8.51 18.73
CA SER A 102 -10.37 -9.65 19.01
C SER A 102 -11.72 -9.21 19.61
N ILE A 103 -11.79 -8.02 20.18
CA ILE A 103 -13.01 -7.47 20.77
C ILE A 103 -13.78 -6.71 19.69
N ASP A 104 -15.09 -6.95 19.59
CA ASP A 104 -15.94 -6.26 18.63
C ASP A 104 -15.95 -4.73 18.81
N THR A 105 -15.90 -3.98 17.71
CA THR A 105 -15.83 -2.50 17.74
C THR A 105 -17.02 -1.87 18.45
N ALA A 106 -18.24 -2.44 18.36
CA ALA A 106 -19.40 -1.91 19.06
C ALA A 106 -19.31 -2.13 20.59
N VAL A 107 -18.69 -3.23 21.03
CA VAL A 107 -18.40 -3.49 22.45
C VAL A 107 -17.37 -2.49 22.98
N VAL A 108 -16.28 -2.26 22.23
CA VAL A 108 -15.27 -1.26 22.60
C VAL A 108 -15.88 0.14 22.66
N GLN A 109 -16.72 0.51 21.68
CA GLN A 109 -17.45 1.78 21.68
C GLN A 109 -18.31 1.95 22.92
N PHE A 110 -19.06 0.90 23.30
CA PHE A 110 -19.89 0.91 24.52
C PHE A 110 -19.05 1.11 25.77
N ALA A 111 -17.90 0.43 25.86
CA ALA A 111 -16.99 0.56 27.00
C ALA A 111 -16.38 1.97 27.10
N ILE A 112 -15.91 2.53 25.98
CA ILE A 112 -15.37 3.90 25.91
C ILE A 112 -16.43 4.92 26.33
N ASN A 113 -17.68 4.80 25.83
CA ASN A 113 -18.78 5.69 26.19
C ASN A 113 -19.16 5.63 27.69
N SER A 114 -18.75 4.56 28.39
CA SER A 114 -18.99 4.38 29.83
C SER A 114 -17.90 5.02 30.68
N ILE A 115 -16.82 5.53 30.08
CA ILE A 115 -15.69 6.17 30.76
C ILE A 115 -15.65 7.66 30.37
N PRO A 116 -16.10 8.56 31.27
CA PRO A 116 -16.25 9.98 30.95
C PRO A 116 -14.97 10.71 30.51
N ASP A 117 -13.81 10.22 30.97
CA ASP A 117 -12.51 10.84 30.73
C ASP A 117 -11.77 10.22 29.52
N ALA A 118 -12.38 9.27 28.81
CA ALA A 118 -11.77 8.67 27.63
C ALA A 118 -11.65 9.71 26.50
N SER A 119 -10.45 9.84 25.94
CA SER A 119 -10.11 10.89 24.98
C SER A 119 -9.35 10.31 23.79
N PHE A 120 -9.79 10.67 22.58
CA PHE A 120 -9.07 10.36 21.34
C PHE A 120 -7.62 10.86 21.38
N VAL A 121 -7.41 12.06 21.93
CA VAL A 121 -6.08 12.69 22.03
C VAL A 121 -5.14 11.85 22.88
N ASP A 122 -5.63 11.33 24.01
CA ASP A 122 -4.82 10.54 24.93
C ASP A 122 -4.46 9.20 24.30
N VAL A 123 -5.43 8.53 23.65
CA VAL A 123 -5.19 7.28 22.91
C VAL A 123 -4.12 7.46 21.83
N VAL A 124 -4.23 8.48 20.99
CA VAL A 124 -3.27 8.69 19.90
C VAL A 124 -1.90 9.13 20.42
N ASN A 125 -1.84 9.91 21.49
CA ASN A 125 -0.58 10.28 22.13
C ASN A 125 0.13 9.06 22.74
N ASP A 126 -0.61 8.14 23.35
CA ASP A 126 -0.06 6.88 23.84
C ASP A 126 0.46 6.03 22.69
N LEU A 127 -0.34 5.85 21.63
CA LEU A 127 0.08 5.12 20.43
C LEU A 127 1.36 5.71 19.83
N SER A 128 1.51 7.03 19.83
CA SER A 128 2.71 7.72 19.31
C SER A 128 3.96 7.48 20.15
N GLN A 129 3.82 7.11 21.42
CA GLN A 129 4.93 6.84 22.35
C GLN A 129 5.35 5.36 22.35
N LEU A 130 4.52 4.47 21.80
CA LEU A 130 4.86 3.06 21.65
C LEU A 130 5.96 2.88 20.59
N PRO A 131 6.76 1.80 20.68
CA PRO A 131 7.65 1.41 19.58
C PRO A 131 6.88 1.33 18.26
N GLU A 132 7.55 1.72 17.16
CA GLU A 132 6.94 1.70 15.83
C GLU A 132 6.45 0.28 15.46
N ASP A 133 5.20 0.20 15.01
CA ASP A 133 4.53 -1.03 14.61
C ASP A 133 3.55 -0.70 13.47
N GLU A 134 3.63 -1.41 12.35
CA GLU A 134 2.74 -1.27 11.19
C GLU A 134 1.25 -1.31 11.56
N ASN A 135 0.90 -2.03 12.63
CA ASN A 135 -0.46 -2.16 13.13
C ASN A 135 -1.00 -0.85 13.74
N GLN A 136 -0.13 0.11 14.09
CA GLN A 136 -0.52 1.43 14.61
C GLN A 136 -1.39 2.19 13.62
N VAL A 137 -1.20 1.99 12.30
CA VAL A 137 -2.08 2.58 11.28
C VAL A 137 -3.53 2.14 11.47
N LEU A 138 -3.73 0.85 11.75
CA LEU A 138 -5.04 0.28 11.99
C LEU A 138 -5.60 0.67 13.36
N TYR A 139 -4.75 0.83 14.38
CA TYR A 139 -5.17 1.30 15.71
C TYR A 139 -5.65 2.75 15.68
N VAL A 140 -4.96 3.65 14.97
CA VAL A 140 -5.39 5.06 14.79
C VAL A 140 -6.71 5.13 14.04
N ARG A 141 -6.89 4.34 12.98
CA ARG A 141 -8.17 4.27 12.25
C ARG A 141 -9.30 3.79 13.15
N ARG A 142 -9.06 2.73 13.93
CA ARG A 142 -10.04 2.23 14.89
C ARG A 142 -10.36 3.25 15.98
N ALA A 143 -9.36 3.97 16.50
CA ALA A 143 -9.60 5.09 17.42
C ALA A 143 -10.52 6.12 16.76
N PHE A 144 -10.29 6.47 15.50
CA PHE A 144 -11.15 7.42 14.79
C PHE A 144 -12.59 6.91 14.62
N GLU A 145 -12.77 5.62 14.32
CA GLU A 145 -14.10 4.98 14.28
C GLU A 145 -14.81 5.04 15.65
N LEU A 146 -14.06 4.84 16.73
CA LEU A 146 -14.58 4.78 18.11
C LEU A 146 -14.88 6.15 18.73
N PHE A 147 -14.11 7.17 18.39
CA PHE A 147 -14.28 8.51 18.95
C PHE A 147 -15.04 9.46 18.00
N GLY A 148 -15.27 9.03 16.76
CA GLY A 148 -15.96 9.81 15.74
C GLY A 148 -15.10 10.94 15.16
N GLU A 149 -15.74 11.83 14.40
CA GLU A 149 -15.05 12.94 13.74
C GLU A 149 -14.33 13.86 14.74
N GLN A 150 -13.08 14.19 14.42
CA GLN A 150 -12.23 15.05 15.24
C GLN A 150 -11.99 16.40 14.56
N ASP A 151 -11.70 17.42 15.36
CA ASP A 151 -11.35 18.73 14.82
C ASP A 151 -10.02 18.64 14.01
N PRO A 152 -9.95 19.21 12.80
CA PRO A 152 -8.75 19.14 11.97
C PRO A 152 -7.48 19.71 12.64
N GLN A 153 -7.60 20.70 13.53
CA GLN A 153 -6.45 21.26 14.26
C GLN A 153 -5.94 20.27 15.32
N VAL A 154 -6.83 19.49 15.93
CA VAL A 154 -6.44 18.42 16.86
C VAL A 154 -5.67 17.33 16.12
N LEU A 155 -6.18 16.87 14.98
CA LEU A 155 -5.50 15.89 14.13
C LEU A 155 -4.13 16.38 13.66
N GLN A 156 -4.04 17.64 13.24
CA GLN A 156 -2.76 18.27 12.85
C GLN A 156 -1.76 18.29 14.02
N THR A 157 -2.21 18.71 15.20
CA THR A 157 -1.37 18.77 16.40
C THR A 157 -0.86 17.38 16.81
N LEU A 158 -1.74 16.37 16.79
CA LEU A 158 -1.37 14.98 17.06
C LEU A 158 -0.36 14.46 16.04
N ARG A 159 -0.52 14.81 14.76
CA ARG A 159 0.43 14.41 13.73
C ARG A 159 1.80 15.02 13.96
N GLU A 160 1.87 16.32 14.21
CA GLU A 160 3.13 17.02 14.51
C GLU A 160 3.81 16.42 15.75
N SER A 161 3.02 16.03 16.76
CA SER A 161 3.51 15.31 17.94
C SER A 161 4.08 13.93 17.57
N ALA A 162 3.39 13.15 16.75
CA ALA A 162 3.87 11.85 16.28
C ALA A 162 5.16 11.98 15.45
N GLN A 163 5.26 13.00 14.58
CA GLN A 163 6.49 13.30 13.83
C GLN A 163 7.65 13.68 14.75
N TYR A 164 7.38 14.50 15.77
CA TYR A 164 8.38 14.87 16.77
C TYR A 164 8.90 13.66 17.55
N LEU A 165 8.01 12.70 17.84
CA LEU A 165 8.34 11.43 18.49
C LEU A 165 8.97 10.39 17.53
N GLN A 166 9.11 10.73 16.24
CA GLN A 166 9.59 9.81 15.20
C GLN A 166 8.76 8.52 15.15
N ASN A 167 7.43 8.65 15.20
CA ASN A 167 6.52 7.54 14.95
C ASN A 167 5.84 7.77 13.59
N GLU A 168 6.43 7.18 12.54
CA GLU A 168 6.01 7.40 11.15
C GLU A 168 4.62 6.79 10.88
N TYR A 169 4.31 5.62 11.44
CA TYR A 169 3.04 4.94 11.24
C TYR A 169 1.84 5.73 11.80
N VAL A 170 1.94 6.25 13.02
CA VAL A 170 0.86 7.08 13.60
C VAL A 170 0.74 8.41 12.84
N SER A 171 1.86 9.03 12.48
CA SER A 171 1.87 10.26 11.69
C SER A 171 1.17 10.09 10.34
N GLU A 172 1.51 9.01 9.62
CA GLU A 172 0.93 8.67 8.33
C GLU A 172 -0.57 8.36 8.44
N ALA A 173 -0.97 7.60 9.45
CA ALA A 173 -2.38 7.31 9.71
C ALA A 173 -3.19 8.58 9.97
N LEU A 174 -2.67 9.49 10.80
CA LEU A 174 -3.29 10.79 11.06
C LEU A 174 -3.34 11.66 9.81
N ARG A 175 -2.32 11.64 8.96
CA ARG A 175 -2.32 12.34 7.67
C ARG A 175 -3.45 11.83 6.77
N GLN A 176 -3.65 10.52 6.68
CA GLN A 176 -4.71 9.93 5.89
C GLN A 176 -6.10 10.29 6.41
N VAL A 177 -6.30 10.27 7.74
CA VAL A 177 -7.55 10.69 8.38
C VAL A 177 -7.80 12.18 8.14
N LEU A 178 -6.81 13.03 8.43
CA LEU A 178 -6.89 14.48 8.24
C LEU A 178 -7.27 14.84 6.80
N ALA A 179 -6.63 14.19 5.82
CA ALA A 179 -6.92 14.41 4.41
C ALA A 179 -8.42 14.25 4.08
N GLN A 180 -9.15 13.34 4.71
CA GLN A 180 -10.58 13.13 4.43
C GLN A 180 -11.44 14.36 4.75
N HIS A 181 -11.03 15.15 5.76
CA HIS A 181 -11.73 16.34 6.23
C HIS A 181 -11.22 17.64 5.60
N MET A 182 -10.03 17.62 4.98
CA MET A 182 -9.45 18.80 4.36
C MET A 182 -10.15 19.19 3.06
N GLU A 183 -10.19 20.49 2.78
CA GLU A 183 -10.67 20.97 1.49
C GLU A 183 -9.77 20.48 0.34
N PHE A 184 -10.35 20.35 -0.85
CA PHE A 184 -9.55 20.10 -2.05
C PHE A 184 -8.73 21.32 -2.39
N ALA A 185 -7.47 21.10 -2.71
CA ALA A 185 -6.63 22.12 -3.32
C ALA A 185 -7.24 22.62 -4.64
N PRO A 186 -7.00 23.90 -5.01
CA PRO A 186 -7.42 24.43 -6.29
C PRO A 186 -6.77 23.62 -7.43
N ILE A 187 -7.51 23.43 -8.53
CA ILE A 187 -6.96 22.81 -9.73
C ILE A 187 -5.91 23.78 -10.30
N PRO A 188 -4.66 23.34 -10.55
CA PRO A 188 -3.65 24.20 -11.11
C PRO A 188 -3.99 24.68 -12.52
N SER A 189 -3.55 25.91 -12.86
CA SER A 189 -3.83 26.53 -14.17
C SER A 189 -3.20 25.80 -15.35
N TRP A 190 -2.15 25.01 -15.14
CA TRP A 190 -1.51 24.21 -16.17
C TRP A 190 -2.32 22.97 -16.59
N VAL A 191 -3.29 22.55 -15.77
CA VAL A 191 -4.13 21.39 -16.07
C VAL A 191 -5.24 21.80 -17.04
N GLY A 192 -5.29 21.14 -18.19
CA GLY A 192 -6.26 21.43 -19.25
C GLY A 192 -6.67 20.19 -20.04
N ASP A 193 -7.65 20.36 -20.92
CA ASP A 193 -8.01 19.33 -21.89
C ASP A 193 -7.38 19.69 -23.25
N TYR A 194 -6.45 18.85 -23.70
CA TYR A 194 -5.71 19.01 -24.95
C TYR A 194 -6.15 17.98 -26.01
N GLY A 195 -7.21 17.21 -25.74
CA GLY A 195 -7.70 16.17 -26.65
C GLY A 195 -6.72 15.02 -26.85
N LEU A 196 -5.81 14.80 -25.89
CA LEU A 196 -4.83 13.71 -25.93
C LEU A 196 -5.35 12.53 -25.12
N THR A 197 -5.27 11.33 -25.69
CA THR A 197 -5.52 10.08 -24.96
C THR A 197 -4.22 9.31 -24.79
N ILE A 198 -4.16 8.43 -23.78
CA ILE A 198 -3.00 7.57 -23.55
C ILE A 198 -2.72 6.66 -24.75
N ASP A 199 -3.72 6.31 -25.55
CA ASP A 199 -3.55 5.53 -26.77
C ASP A 199 -2.70 6.24 -27.84
N VAL A 200 -2.52 7.57 -27.71
CA VAL A 200 -1.63 8.36 -28.56
C VAL A 200 -0.17 8.17 -28.16
N LEU A 201 0.12 7.63 -26.97
CA LEU A 201 1.49 7.32 -26.58
C LEU A 201 2.09 6.39 -27.64
N PRO A 202 3.18 6.80 -28.28
CA PRO A 202 3.84 5.93 -29.23
C PRO A 202 4.29 4.68 -28.47
N SER A 203 3.80 3.51 -28.89
CA SER A 203 4.28 2.24 -28.36
C SER A 203 5.81 2.24 -28.40
N MET A 204 6.46 1.64 -27.40
CA MET A 204 7.93 1.52 -27.38
C MET A 204 8.47 0.98 -28.71
N ASP A 205 7.77 0.03 -29.31
CA ASP A 205 8.07 -0.50 -30.64
C ASP A 205 7.95 0.53 -31.75
N ARG A 206 6.99 1.47 -31.69
CA ARG A 206 6.87 2.59 -32.63
C ARG A 206 7.95 3.64 -32.40
N LEU A 207 8.30 3.94 -31.15
CA LEU A 207 9.41 4.85 -30.84
C LEU A 207 10.71 4.26 -31.43
N MET A 208 10.98 2.98 -31.17
CA MET A 208 12.14 2.27 -31.69
C MET A 208 12.11 2.07 -33.21
N LYS A 209 10.94 1.81 -33.80
CA LYS A 209 10.75 1.73 -35.27
C LYS A 209 10.80 3.09 -35.95
N SER A 210 10.47 4.19 -35.27
CA SER A 210 10.60 5.54 -35.84
C SER A 210 12.06 6.00 -35.97
N VAL A 211 12.99 5.28 -35.32
CA VAL A 211 14.44 5.38 -35.55
C VAL A 211 14.87 4.52 -36.75
N GLU A 212 13.96 3.76 -37.38
CA GLU A 212 14.20 3.31 -38.75
C GLU A 212 14.32 4.55 -39.61
N ILE A 213 15.56 4.78 -40.01
CA ILE A 213 16.07 5.82 -40.89
C ILE A 213 15.17 5.89 -42.15
N GLU A 214 14.05 6.60 -42.10
CA GLU A 214 13.43 7.21 -43.28
C GLU A 214 14.30 8.42 -43.67
N THR A 215 15.61 8.21 -43.82
CA THR A 215 16.49 9.33 -44.11
C THR A 215 16.60 9.52 -45.60
N ASP A 216 15.83 10.48 -46.09
CA ASP A 216 16.25 11.31 -47.22
C ASP A 216 17.56 12.09 -46.91
N ALA A 217 18.12 11.95 -45.70
CA ALA A 217 19.40 12.54 -45.32
C ALA A 217 20.56 11.99 -46.14
N THR A 218 21.39 12.91 -46.59
CA THR A 218 22.61 12.65 -47.34
C THR A 218 23.69 12.04 -46.45
N ASN A 219 24.64 11.30 -47.05
CA ASN A 219 25.81 10.79 -46.32
C ASN A 219 26.57 11.91 -45.61
N GLU A 220 26.57 13.11 -46.18
CA GLU A 220 27.14 14.32 -45.59
C GLU A 220 26.50 14.71 -44.26
N GLU A 221 25.17 14.68 -44.18
CA GLU A 221 24.43 14.99 -42.95
C GLU A 221 24.65 13.92 -41.87
N LEU A 222 24.68 12.64 -42.28
CA LEU A 222 24.92 11.52 -41.36
C LEU A 222 26.34 11.55 -40.78
N VAL A 223 27.34 11.91 -41.59
CA VAL A 223 28.72 12.08 -41.11
C VAL A 223 28.85 13.31 -40.20
N GLU A 224 28.17 14.42 -40.49
CA GLU A 224 28.15 15.55 -39.53
C GLU A 224 27.50 15.17 -38.20
N LEU A 225 26.48 14.30 -38.22
CA LEU A 225 25.87 13.77 -37.01
C LEU A 225 26.88 13.00 -36.15
N LEU A 226 27.63 12.10 -36.79
CA LEU A 226 28.74 11.35 -36.16
C LEU A 226 29.82 12.26 -35.61
N LEU A 227 30.21 13.29 -36.35
CA LEU A 227 31.23 14.22 -35.88
C LEU A 227 30.75 15.10 -34.73
N LYS A 228 29.43 15.36 -34.64
CA LYS A 228 28.84 16.11 -33.54
C LYS A 228 28.87 15.29 -32.25
N SER A 229 28.59 13.99 -32.27
CA SER A 229 28.70 13.16 -31.06
C SER A 229 30.15 12.94 -30.62
N LEU A 230 31.11 13.03 -31.54
CA LEU A 230 32.55 12.93 -31.26
C LEU A 230 33.21 14.26 -30.85
N SER A 231 32.47 15.38 -30.81
CA SER A 231 33.07 16.73 -30.70
C SER A 231 33.92 16.94 -29.45
N ASP A 232 33.64 16.20 -28.39
CA ASP A 232 34.36 16.30 -27.11
C ASP A 232 35.66 15.49 -27.11
N GLN A 233 35.86 14.61 -28.09
CA GLN A 233 37.01 13.71 -28.20
C GLN A 233 37.95 14.04 -29.35
N VAL A 234 37.51 14.86 -30.32
CA VAL A 234 38.27 15.16 -31.53
C VAL A 234 38.76 16.60 -31.50
N GLU A 235 40.09 16.78 -31.53
CA GLU A 235 40.68 18.11 -31.68
C GLU A 235 40.21 18.79 -32.98
N VAL A 236 39.94 20.08 -32.89
CA VAL A 236 39.39 20.90 -34.00
C VAL A 236 40.18 20.75 -35.31
N LEU A 237 41.50 20.56 -35.22
CA LEU A 237 42.39 20.43 -36.39
C LEU A 237 42.27 19.07 -37.10
N GLU A 238 41.83 18.01 -36.41
CA GLU A 238 41.67 16.68 -37.02
C GLU A 238 40.29 16.46 -37.62
N ARG A 239 39.28 17.25 -37.21
CA ARG A 239 37.89 17.11 -37.66
C ARG A 239 37.73 17.09 -39.17
N ALA A 240 38.47 17.91 -39.92
CA ALA A 240 38.39 17.95 -41.38
C ALA A 240 38.90 16.65 -42.04
N ARG A 241 39.95 16.05 -41.47
CA ARG A 241 40.51 14.78 -41.96
C ARG A 241 39.57 13.62 -41.61
N VAL A 242 39.12 13.54 -40.36
CA VAL A 242 38.16 12.51 -39.90
C VAL A 242 36.88 12.57 -40.72
N ARG A 243 36.36 13.78 -41.00
CA ARG A 243 35.21 13.99 -41.89
C ARG A 243 35.43 13.40 -43.28
N ALA A 244 36.55 13.71 -43.93
CA ALA A 244 36.84 13.23 -45.28
C ALA A 244 36.97 11.70 -45.33
N GLU A 245 37.59 11.09 -44.30
CA GLU A 245 37.72 9.64 -44.19
C GLU A 245 36.36 8.97 -43.93
N MET A 246 35.54 9.52 -43.04
CA MET A 246 34.17 9.05 -42.76
C MET A 246 33.27 9.14 -43.99
N LEU A 247 33.28 10.27 -44.72
CA LEU A 247 32.51 10.42 -45.96
C LEU A 247 32.92 9.39 -47.01
N ARG A 248 34.23 9.17 -47.18
CA ARG A 248 34.73 8.14 -48.09
C ARG A 248 34.22 6.76 -47.69
N TYR A 249 34.22 6.43 -46.40
CA TYR A 249 33.70 5.15 -45.92
C TYR A 249 32.17 5.05 -46.14
N PHE A 250 31.40 6.06 -45.74
CA PHE A 250 29.93 6.13 -45.91
C PHE A 250 29.47 6.06 -47.36
N ASN A 251 30.25 6.61 -48.31
CA ASN A 251 29.93 6.52 -49.73
C ASN A 251 30.14 5.12 -50.32
N ASN A 252 30.93 4.27 -49.67
CA ASN A 252 31.27 2.93 -50.16
C ASN A 252 30.66 1.79 -49.32
N ALA A 253 30.24 2.06 -48.08
CA ALA A 253 29.66 1.07 -47.19
C ALA A 253 28.21 0.69 -47.60
N PRO A 254 27.82 -0.60 -47.45
CA PRO A 254 26.44 -1.02 -47.65
C PRO A 254 25.50 -0.32 -46.66
N GLU A 255 24.25 -0.13 -47.06
CA GLU A 255 23.24 0.59 -46.27
C GLU A 255 23.06 0.02 -44.86
N SER A 256 23.06 -1.31 -44.72
CA SER A 256 22.96 -1.97 -43.42
C SER A 256 24.10 -1.60 -42.46
N GLU A 257 25.33 -1.47 -42.98
CA GLU A 257 26.50 -1.11 -42.18
C GLU A 257 26.46 0.37 -41.79
N ARG A 258 26.07 1.25 -42.72
CA ARG A 258 25.83 2.68 -42.41
C ARG A 258 24.77 2.84 -41.34
N ASN A 259 23.63 2.17 -41.49
CA ASN A 259 22.54 2.21 -40.51
C ASN A 259 23.00 1.69 -39.15
N SER A 260 23.83 0.64 -39.10
CA SER A 260 24.37 0.13 -37.84
C SER A 260 25.28 1.12 -37.10
N LEU A 261 26.05 1.93 -37.83
CA LEU A 261 26.95 2.93 -37.25
C LEU A 261 26.21 4.17 -36.76
N ILE A 262 25.14 4.57 -37.45
CA ILE A 262 24.40 5.79 -37.14
C ILE A 262 23.33 5.51 -36.07
N ARG A 263 22.75 4.31 -36.06
CA ARG A 263 21.63 3.94 -35.19
C ARG A 263 21.84 4.33 -33.72
N PRO A 264 23.02 4.11 -33.08
CA PRO A 264 23.24 4.55 -31.71
C PRO A 264 23.08 6.06 -31.50
N ILE A 265 23.54 6.88 -32.45
CA ILE A 265 23.49 8.34 -32.37
C ILE A 265 22.09 8.86 -32.63
N LEU A 266 21.40 8.32 -33.64
CA LEU A 266 20.00 8.67 -33.88
C LEU A 266 19.13 8.27 -32.72
N ARG A 267 19.40 7.11 -32.11
CA ARG A 267 18.72 6.67 -30.89
C ARG A 267 18.99 7.64 -29.75
N GLU A 268 20.23 8.02 -29.48
CA GLU A 268 20.56 9.02 -28.47
C GLU A 268 19.85 10.37 -28.71
N GLN A 269 19.89 10.88 -29.94
CA GLN A 269 19.21 12.13 -30.28
C GLN A 269 17.70 12.03 -30.14
N PHE A 270 17.13 10.88 -30.49
CA PHE A 270 15.72 10.61 -30.31
C PHE A 270 15.34 10.59 -28.82
N LEU A 271 16.13 9.92 -27.98
CA LEU A 271 15.95 9.88 -26.53
C LEU A 271 16.05 11.29 -25.91
N LEU A 272 16.97 12.13 -26.39
CA LEU A 272 17.10 13.53 -26.00
C LEU A 272 15.95 14.41 -26.54
N ALA A 273 15.46 14.14 -27.76
CA ALA A 273 14.31 14.83 -28.34
C ALA A 273 13.04 14.49 -27.57
N ALA A 274 12.88 13.24 -27.13
CA ALA A 274 11.75 12.80 -26.33
C ALA A 274 11.62 13.62 -25.04
N GLN A 275 12.73 14.02 -24.38
CA GLN A 275 12.70 14.90 -23.20
C GLN A 275 11.93 16.20 -23.45
N ASN A 276 12.03 16.73 -24.68
CA ASN A 276 11.42 17.99 -25.10
C ASN A 276 10.15 17.79 -25.95
N ASP A 277 9.65 16.55 -26.08
CA ASP A 277 8.41 16.27 -26.80
C ASP A 277 7.21 16.80 -26.03
N SER A 278 6.53 17.79 -26.60
CA SER A 278 5.37 18.45 -25.96
C SER A 278 4.15 17.53 -25.76
N THR A 279 4.01 16.47 -26.56
CA THR A 279 2.92 15.49 -26.41
C THR A 279 3.22 14.58 -25.22
N LEU A 280 4.45 14.06 -25.13
CA LEU A 280 4.90 13.30 -23.95
C LEU A 280 4.86 14.17 -22.70
N PHE A 281 5.24 15.44 -22.80
CA PHE A 281 5.15 16.39 -21.70
C PHE A 281 3.71 16.50 -21.19
N ARG A 282 2.73 16.72 -22.08
CA ARG A 282 1.33 16.86 -21.67
C ARG A 282 0.76 15.59 -21.05
N LEU A 283 1.17 14.42 -21.54
CA LEU A 283 0.64 13.12 -21.10
C LEU A 283 1.32 12.61 -19.81
N LEU A 284 2.64 12.79 -19.68
CA LEU A 284 3.44 12.15 -18.63
C LEU A 284 4.11 13.15 -17.68
N GLY A 285 4.06 14.44 -18.02
CA GLY A 285 4.73 15.50 -17.30
C GLY A 285 6.15 15.79 -17.80
N PRO A 286 6.81 16.78 -17.18
CA PRO A 286 8.20 17.11 -17.44
C PRO A 286 9.11 15.89 -17.21
N ALA A 287 10.18 15.83 -18.01
CA ALA A 287 11.26 14.87 -17.83
C ALA A 287 12.28 15.40 -16.80
N ASN A 288 12.79 14.53 -15.94
CA ASN A 288 13.97 14.76 -15.12
C ASN A 288 14.85 13.51 -15.17
N ALA A 289 15.55 13.32 -16.29
CA ALA A 289 16.37 12.13 -16.51
C ALA A 289 17.47 11.99 -15.44
N MET A 290 17.78 10.75 -15.05
CA MET A 290 18.85 10.48 -14.10
C MET A 290 20.22 10.58 -14.75
N THR A 291 21.20 11.05 -14.00
CA THR A 291 22.60 11.00 -14.43
C THR A 291 23.00 9.54 -14.68
N GLY A 292 23.47 9.23 -15.88
CA GLY A 292 23.83 7.87 -16.26
C GLY A 292 22.64 6.96 -16.57
N SER A 293 21.46 7.52 -16.86
CA SER A 293 20.30 6.72 -17.28
C SER A 293 20.64 5.82 -18.46
N ASN A 294 20.19 4.57 -18.42
CA ASN A 294 20.31 3.65 -19.55
C ASN A 294 19.28 3.98 -20.65
N GLU A 295 19.37 3.29 -21.79
CA GLU A 295 18.48 3.54 -22.93
C GLU A 295 17.00 3.29 -22.59
N ASP A 296 16.71 2.30 -21.75
CA ASP A 296 15.33 1.94 -21.37
C ASP A 296 14.70 3.00 -20.48
N GLN A 297 15.46 3.55 -19.53
CA GLN A 297 15.05 4.67 -18.69
C GLN A 297 14.81 5.93 -19.53
N LEU A 298 15.63 6.15 -20.57
CA LEU A 298 15.51 7.31 -21.45
C LEU A 298 14.41 7.17 -22.52
N SER A 299 13.79 6.00 -22.67
CA SER A 299 12.87 5.70 -23.77
C SER A 299 11.70 6.67 -23.93
N MET A 300 11.19 7.19 -22.81
CA MET A 300 10.16 8.24 -22.78
C MET A 300 10.76 9.61 -22.45
N GLY A 301 12.05 9.85 -22.73
CA GLY A 301 12.79 11.03 -22.29
C GLY A 301 13.23 10.97 -20.82
N GLY A 302 13.36 9.80 -20.20
CA GLY A 302 13.79 9.69 -18.80
C GLY A 302 12.62 9.58 -17.82
N CYS A 303 12.93 9.80 -16.53
CA CYS A 303 11.94 9.81 -15.45
C CYS A 303 10.93 10.94 -15.63
N ARG A 304 9.66 10.59 -15.83
CA ARG A 304 8.55 11.52 -16.03
C ARG A 304 7.81 11.79 -14.72
N MET A 305 7.39 13.03 -14.49
CA MET A 305 6.77 13.47 -13.22
C MET A 305 5.61 12.57 -12.78
N LEU A 306 4.71 12.19 -13.70
CA LEU A 306 3.48 11.46 -13.39
C LEU A 306 3.67 9.94 -13.27
N THR A 307 4.80 9.40 -13.74
CA THR A 307 5.00 7.94 -13.81
C THR A 307 6.29 7.45 -13.15
N CYS A 308 7.18 8.36 -12.74
CA CYS A 308 8.41 7.99 -12.05
C CYS A 308 8.11 7.54 -10.61
N ALA A 309 8.61 6.38 -10.21
CA ALA A 309 8.51 5.89 -8.83
C ALA A 309 9.90 5.55 -8.23
N VAL A 310 10.98 6.10 -8.82
CA VAL A 310 12.37 5.71 -8.46
C VAL A 310 12.73 6.02 -7.01
N TYR A 311 12.14 7.06 -6.42
CA TYR A 311 12.39 7.47 -5.03
C TYR A 311 11.22 7.16 -4.09
N ASP A 312 10.21 6.45 -4.58
CA ASP A 312 8.99 6.10 -3.82
C ASP A 312 8.97 4.57 -3.54
N TYR A 313 10.16 4.00 -3.30
CA TYR A 313 10.36 2.57 -3.02
C TYR A 313 10.72 2.40 -1.54
N ASN A 314 9.99 1.51 -0.86
CA ASN A 314 10.36 1.01 0.46
C ASN A 314 11.28 -0.21 0.28
N ASP A 315 12.52 -0.12 0.75
CA ASP A 315 13.51 -1.19 0.66
C ASP A 315 13.04 -2.50 1.32
N GLU A 316 12.14 -2.41 2.30
CA GLU A 316 11.65 -3.56 3.06
C GLU A 316 10.57 -4.36 2.31
N ASP A 317 9.70 -3.70 1.55
CA ASP A 317 8.48 -4.32 1.02
C ASP A 317 8.61 -4.89 -0.39
N GLN A 318 9.67 -4.57 -1.14
CA GLN A 318 9.84 -4.95 -2.55
C GLN A 318 8.70 -4.50 -3.50
N TYR A 319 7.70 -3.76 -3.00
CA TYR A 319 6.59 -3.25 -3.77
C TYR A 319 6.76 -1.76 -4.04
N TYR A 320 6.46 -1.35 -5.28
CA TYR A 320 6.35 0.07 -5.60
C TYR A 320 5.10 0.64 -4.95
N GLU A 321 5.29 1.57 -4.02
CA GLU A 321 4.19 2.34 -3.50
C GLU A 321 3.66 3.30 -4.56
N ASN A 322 2.35 3.52 -4.53
CA ASN A 322 1.76 4.55 -5.37
C ASN A 322 2.22 5.93 -4.86
N TRP A 323 3.15 6.56 -5.58
CA TRP A 323 3.65 7.90 -5.25
C TRP A 323 2.55 8.94 -5.04
N PHE A 324 1.37 8.75 -5.68
CA PHE A 324 0.24 9.64 -5.51
C PHE A 324 -0.60 9.26 -4.29
N VAL A 325 -0.32 9.95 -3.17
CA VAL A 325 -0.98 9.75 -1.88
C VAL A 325 -2.36 10.43 -1.75
N GLY A 326 -2.81 11.19 -2.77
CA GLY A 326 -4.11 11.88 -2.76
C GLY A 326 -4.21 13.14 -1.90
N SER A 327 -3.13 13.55 -1.22
CA SER A 327 -3.05 14.78 -0.42
C SER A 327 -1.68 15.45 -0.56
N CYS A 328 -1.64 16.75 -0.25
CA CYS A 328 -0.38 17.50 -0.23
C CYS A 328 0.44 17.12 1.00
N LEU A 329 1.70 16.71 0.82
CA LEU A 329 2.60 16.35 1.91
C LEU A 329 2.96 17.52 2.84
N SER A 330 2.76 18.77 2.39
CA SER A 330 3.10 19.97 3.16
C SER A 330 1.92 20.63 3.87
N CYS A 331 0.72 20.62 3.28
CA CYS A 331 -0.44 21.34 3.82
C CYS A 331 -1.72 20.50 3.94
N ASP A 332 -1.64 19.21 3.62
CA ASP A 332 -2.69 18.20 3.83
C ASP A 332 -3.99 18.40 3.05
N LYS A 333 -4.08 19.45 2.25
CA LYS A 333 -5.18 19.63 1.30
C LYS A 333 -5.26 18.43 0.37
N ARG A 334 -6.48 17.97 0.11
CA ARG A 334 -6.72 16.88 -0.84
C ARG A 334 -6.37 17.30 -2.25
N ILE A 335 -5.80 16.37 -2.99
CA ILE A 335 -5.48 16.55 -4.40
C ILE A 335 -6.40 15.61 -5.18
N ARG A 336 -7.19 16.16 -6.11
CA ARG A 336 -8.25 15.39 -6.80
C ARG A 336 -7.70 14.32 -7.77
N SER A 337 -6.54 14.58 -8.36
CA SER A 337 -5.92 13.73 -9.37
C SER A 337 -4.40 13.93 -9.34
N CYS A 338 -3.64 12.90 -9.73
CA CYS A 338 -2.18 12.98 -9.80
C CYS A 338 -1.68 14.04 -10.79
N THR A 339 -2.46 14.38 -11.82
CA THR A 339 -2.16 15.48 -12.76
C THR A 339 -2.26 16.87 -12.12
N HIS A 340 -2.96 16.98 -10.99
CA HIS A 340 -3.07 18.21 -10.22
C HIS A 340 -1.92 18.34 -9.19
N ALA A 341 -1.14 17.27 -8.98
CA ALA A 341 -0.01 17.29 -8.08
C ALA A 341 1.24 17.85 -8.78
N LEU A 342 2.00 18.61 -8.01
CA LEU A 342 3.38 18.97 -8.30
C LEU A 342 4.29 18.01 -7.54
N ARG A 343 5.43 17.65 -8.15
CA ARG A 343 6.46 16.82 -7.50
C ARG A 343 7.79 17.55 -7.50
N ILE A 344 8.65 17.21 -6.56
CA ILE A 344 9.98 17.81 -6.47
C ILE A 344 10.93 17.07 -7.43
N PRO A 345 11.58 17.78 -8.37
CA PRO A 345 12.60 17.19 -9.21
C PRO A 345 13.91 17.02 -8.42
N MET A 346 14.39 15.79 -8.28
CA MET A 346 15.63 15.50 -7.57
C MET A 346 16.87 15.99 -8.35
N ALA A 347 17.93 16.36 -7.63
CA ALA A 347 19.15 16.92 -8.22
C ALA A 347 19.81 15.96 -9.23
N ALA A 348 19.91 14.67 -8.89
CA ALA A 348 20.46 13.62 -9.74
C ALA A 348 19.50 13.07 -10.81
N GLY A 349 18.28 13.63 -10.91
CA GLY A 349 17.18 13.14 -11.76
C GLY A 349 16.14 12.37 -10.95
N GLY A 350 14.97 12.08 -11.54
CA GLY A 350 13.79 11.48 -10.88
C GLY A 350 12.92 12.47 -10.08
N TRP A 351 11.93 11.94 -9.38
CA TRP A 351 10.87 12.74 -8.76
C TRP A 351 10.51 12.19 -7.39
N VAL A 352 10.13 13.07 -6.46
CA VAL A 352 9.68 12.68 -5.11
C VAL A 352 8.50 13.53 -4.65
N GLY A 353 7.66 12.92 -3.81
CA GLY A 353 6.60 13.57 -3.07
C GLY A 353 5.38 13.98 -3.89
N CYS A 354 4.39 14.56 -3.20
CA CYS A 354 3.10 14.99 -3.76
C CYS A 354 2.68 16.33 -3.14
N TYR A 355 2.62 17.39 -3.94
CA TYR A 355 2.38 18.76 -3.44
C TYR A 355 1.28 19.44 -4.27
N CYS A 356 0.47 20.28 -3.63
CA CYS A 356 -0.63 20.95 -4.33
C CYS A 356 -0.25 22.29 -4.98
N SER A 357 0.96 22.81 -4.72
CA SER A 357 1.39 24.13 -5.16
C SER A 357 2.91 24.29 -5.07
N GLU A 358 3.45 25.30 -5.77
CA GLU A 358 4.87 25.67 -5.69
C GLU A 358 5.35 25.99 -4.26
N PRO A 359 4.63 26.78 -3.43
CA PRO A 359 5.06 27.01 -2.05
C PRO A 359 5.16 25.73 -1.23
N CYS A 360 4.22 24.80 -1.41
CA CYS A 360 4.24 23.51 -0.73
C CYS A 360 5.42 22.63 -1.19
N ALA A 361 5.69 22.56 -2.51
CA ALA A 361 6.85 21.84 -3.01
C ALA A 361 8.17 22.47 -2.55
N SER A 362 8.24 23.80 -2.47
CA SER A 362 9.40 24.53 -1.97
C SER A 362 9.66 24.29 -0.48
N MET A 363 8.60 24.07 0.31
CA MET A 363 8.68 23.66 1.71
C MET A 363 9.18 22.22 1.83
N GLY A 364 8.65 21.32 1.00
CA GLY A 364 9.14 19.93 0.92
C GLY A 364 10.63 19.83 0.56
N ILE A 365 11.15 20.72 -0.29
CA ILE A 365 12.60 20.80 -0.54
C ILE A 365 13.36 21.13 0.75
N SER A 366 12.88 22.08 1.55
CA SER A 366 13.53 22.45 2.82
C SER A 366 13.52 21.29 3.84
N GLU A 367 12.45 20.50 3.85
CA GLU A 367 12.33 19.30 4.70
C GLU A 367 13.35 18.24 4.27
N LEU A 368 13.47 17.98 2.96
CA LEU A 368 14.47 17.06 2.39
C LEU A 368 15.92 17.50 2.64
N GLU A 369 16.20 18.81 2.55
CA GLU A 369 17.51 19.39 2.89
C GLU A 369 17.85 19.10 4.37
N THR A 370 16.87 19.26 5.27
CA THR A 370 17.04 19.03 6.71
C THR A 370 17.24 17.55 7.04
N ALA A 371 16.50 16.66 6.38
CA ALA A 371 16.56 15.22 6.64
C ALA A 371 17.89 14.58 6.20
N ASN A 372 18.50 15.07 5.12
CA ASN A 372 19.70 14.46 4.54
C ASN A 372 21.03 15.02 5.06
N ASP A 373 21.00 16.00 5.98
CA ASP A 373 22.20 16.76 6.42
C ASP A 373 23.04 17.25 5.22
N ASP A 374 22.36 17.64 4.13
CA ASP A 374 22.99 18.02 2.86
C ASP A 374 23.62 19.42 2.99
N ASP A 375 24.72 19.65 2.28
CA ASP A 375 25.46 20.92 2.31
C ASP A 375 24.73 22.10 1.63
N GLY A 376 23.49 21.85 1.19
CA GLY A 376 22.59 22.79 0.52
C GLY A 376 22.79 22.88 -1.00
N ALA A 377 23.82 22.24 -1.58
CA ALA A 377 24.05 22.27 -3.01
C ALA A 377 22.94 21.53 -3.78
N SER A 378 22.52 20.35 -3.31
CA SER A 378 21.42 19.61 -3.95
C SER A 378 20.11 20.38 -3.83
N GLY A 379 19.87 20.97 -2.65
CA GLY A 379 18.79 21.90 -2.37
C GLY A 379 18.62 23.01 -3.41
N LEU A 380 19.70 23.75 -3.67
CA LEU A 380 19.73 24.82 -4.68
C LEU A 380 19.41 24.31 -6.10
N ILE A 381 19.94 23.13 -6.47
CA ILE A 381 19.66 22.50 -7.76
C ILE A 381 18.18 22.12 -7.86
N MET A 382 17.61 21.51 -6.82
CA MET A 382 16.19 21.13 -6.77
C MET A 382 15.28 22.34 -6.92
N ARG A 383 15.55 23.45 -6.22
CA ARG A 383 14.79 24.71 -6.35
C ARG A 383 14.86 25.29 -7.76
N THR A 384 16.06 25.33 -8.33
CA THR A 384 16.26 25.83 -9.71
C THR A 384 15.50 24.97 -10.74
N LYS A 385 15.52 23.63 -10.56
CA LYS A 385 14.76 22.72 -11.41
C LYS A 385 13.25 22.88 -11.20
N LEU A 386 12.78 23.05 -9.97
CA LEU A 386 11.38 23.27 -9.64
C LEU A 386 10.83 24.51 -10.35
N GLU A 387 11.56 25.64 -10.31
CA GLU A 387 11.19 26.86 -11.04
C GLU A 387 11.11 26.65 -12.55
N LEU A 388 12.07 25.91 -13.13
CA LEU A 388 12.04 25.54 -14.55
C LEU A 388 10.81 24.69 -14.88
N VAL A 389 10.50 23.69 -14.05
CA VAL A 389 9.36 22.79 -14.20
C VAL A 389 8.05 23.57 -14.15
N ILE A 390 7.87 24.46 -13.18
CA ILE A 390 6.66 25.28 -13.05
C ILE A 390 6.43 26.12 -14.32
N ARG A 391 7.48 26.79 -14.81
CA ARG A 391 7.40 27.55 -16.05
C ARG A 391 7.03 26.67 -17.25
N GLN A 392 7.59 25.47 -17.34
CA GLN A 392 7.23 24.53 -18.42
C GLN A 392 5.78 24.04 -18.29
N LEU A 393 5.31 23.78 -17.06
CA LEU A 393 3.91 23.41 -16.81
C LEU A 393 2.98 24.54 -17.26
N GLU A 394 3.28 25.79 -16.93
CA GLU A 394 2.50 26.95 -17.37
C GLU A 394 2.54 27.17 -18.89
N GLU A 395 3.67 26.87 -19.54
CA GLU A 395 3.84 27.03 -20.99
C GLU A 395 3.16 25.93 -21.81
N PHE A 396 3.35 24.66 -21.45
CA PHE A 396 2.91 23.52 -22.25
C PHE A 396 1.59 22.91 -21.79
N GLY A 397 1.31 23.00 -20.49
CA GLY A 397 0.19 22.36 -19.82
C GLY A 397 0.30 20.85 -19.63
N ILE A 398 -0.64 20.28 -18.87
CA ILE A 398 -0.79 18.85 -18.62
C ILE A 398 -2.22 18.41 -18.95
N GLN A 399 -2.36 17.31 -19.68
CA GLN A 399 -3.64 16.70 -19.97
C GLN A 399 -4.31 16.26 -18.68
N ASN A 400 -5.56 16.64 -18.50
CA ASN A 400 -6.37 16.16 -17.40
C ASN A 400 -6.76 14.68 -17.64
N HIS A 401 -6.02 13.78 -17.01
CA HIS A 401 -6.27 12.34 -17.05
C HIS A 401 -7.35 11.92 -16.05
N GLN A 402 -8.11 10.89 -16.41
CA GLN A 402 -8.84 10.12 -15.40
C GLN A 402 -7.83 9.31 -14.58
N ALA A 403 -8.13 9.06 -13.30
CA ALA A 403 -7.17 8.39 -12.40
C ALA A 403 -6.69 7.02 -12.92
N ASP A 404 -7.60 6.27 -13.54
CA ASP A 404 -7.35 4.90 -14.03
C ASP A 404 -6.38 4.83 -15.21
N ASP A 405 -6.24 5.92 -15.95
CA ASP A 405 -5.48 5.98 -17.20
C ASP A 405 -3.98 5.83 -16.94
N LEU A 406 -3.44 6.55 -15.94
CA LEU A 406 -2.01 6.54 -15.62
C LEU A 406 -1.59 5.27 -14.85
N TYR A 407 -2.50 4.68 -14.09
CA TYR A 407 -2.23 3.43 -13.36
C TYR A 407 -2.01 2.24 -14.32
N LYS A 408 -2.69 2.22 -15.48
CA LYS A 408 -2.42 1.23 -16.53
C LYS A 408 -0.99 1.31 -17.05
N ILE A 409 -0.48 2.53 -17.25
CA ILE A 409 0.90 2.73 -17.73
C ILE A 409 1.94 2.23 -16.72
N SER A 410 1.74 2.49 -15.43
CA SER A 410 2.69 2.08 -14.40
C SER A 410 2.70 0.56 -14.20
N THR A 411 1.51 -0.05 -14.11
CA THR A 411 1.37 -1.51 -13.87
C THR A 411 1.86 -2.36 -15.04
N GLU A 412 1.61 -1.96 -16.28
CA GLU A 412 2.14 -2.67 -17.46
C GLU A 412 3.68 -2.66 -17.52
N ARG A 413 4.35 -1.71 -16.84
CA ARG A 413 5.82 -1.58 -16.83
C ARG A 413 6.48 -2.26 -15.65
N SER A 414 5.89 -2.23 -14.45
CA SER A 414 6.44 -2.91 -13.27
C SER A 414 6.48 -4.44 -13.42
N ILE A 415 5.78 -5.01 -14.40
CA ILE A 415 5.76 -6.45 -14.69
C ILE A 415 6.99 -6.91 -15.50
N VAL A 416 7.87 -6.02 -15.96
CA VAL A 416 9.16 -6.46 -16.51
C VAL A 416 10.05 -6.84 -15.33
N PRO A 417 10.27 -8.15 -15.05
CA PRO A 417 11.11 -8.53 -13.94
C PRO A 417 12.53 -8.08 -14.28
N ASN A 418 13.26 -7.55 -13.30
CA ASN A 418 14.70 -7.36 -13.37
C ASN A 418 15.35 -8.76 -13.49
N THR A 419 15.33 -9.38 -14.67
CA THR A 419 15.96 -10.67 -14.94
C THR A 419 17.46 -10.55 -15.19
N GLU A 420 18.04 -9.34 -15.21
CA GLU A 420 19.45 -9.13 -15.57
C GLU A 420 20.47 -9.28 -14.43
N LEU A 421 20.16 -10.02 -13.36
CA LEU A 421 21.13 -10.27 -12.27
C LEU A 421 21.49 -11.75 -12.03
N GLU A 422 21.01 -12.70 -12.85
CA GLU A 422 21.39 -14.12 -12.74
C GLU A 422 21.91 -14.79 -14.02
N ASP A 423 22.06 -14.07 -15.13
CA ASP A 423 22.57 -14.65 -16.39
C ASP A 423 24.09 -14.48 -16.54
N ASP A 424 24.86 -15.20 -15.71
CA ASP A 424 26.25 -15.56 -16.07
C ASP A 424 26.63 -17.00 -15.71
N LEU A 425 25.66 -17.89 -15.42
CA LEU A 425 25.90 -19.29 -15.11
C LEU A 425 24.87 -20.26 -15.69
N SER A 426 24.58 -20.21 -17.01
CA SER A 426 24.17 -21.43 -17.71
C SER A 426 24.30 -21.31 -19.23
N SER A 427 25.40 -21.84 -19.76
CA SER A 427 25.56 -22.15 -21.17
C SER A 427 25.78 -23.66 -21.33
N THR A 428 24.72 -24.45 -21.18
CA THR A 428 24.50 -25.74 -21.88
C THR A 428 23.26 -26.46 -21.33
N MET A 429 22.15 -26.49 -22.08
CA MET A 429 21.57 -27.76 -22.56
C MET A 429 20.30 -27.55 -23.40
N THR A 430 20.14 -28.51 -24.30
CA THR A 430 19.29 -28.56 -25.47
C THR A 430 17.81 -28.82 -25.14
N SER A 431 16.94 -28.36 -26.04
CA SER A 431 15.49 -28.57 -26.05
C SER A 431 15.03 -29.96 -25.62
N LEU A 432 14.02 -30.04 -24.75
CA LEU A 432 13.11 -31.19 -24.66
C LEU A 432 11.73 -30.77 -24.15
N GLN A 433 10.73 -31.25 -24.87
CA GLN A 433 9.30 -31.03 -24.65
C GLN A 433 8.84 -31.61 -23.30
N TYR A 434 8.13 -30.81 -22.50
CA TYR A 434 7.51 -31.28 -21.27
C TYR A 434 6.26 -32.11 -21.58
N THR A 435 6.31 -33.39 -21.21
CA THR A 435 5.14 -34.23 -20.94
C THR A 435 5.26 -34.68 -19.50
N ALA A 436 4.40 -34.17 -18.61
CA ALA A 436 4.41 -34.53 -17.20
C ALA A 436 4.00 -36.00 -17.04
N SER A 437 4.96 -36.83 -16.63
CA SER A 437 4.74 -38.22 -16.21
C SER A 437 5.19 -38.31 -14.76
N ILE A 438 4.25 -38.61 -13.85
CA ILE A 438 4.54 -38.84 -12.43
C ILE A 438 5.25 -40.19 -12.32
N GLY A 439 6.56 -40.16 -12.04
CA GLY A 439 7.37 -41.33 -11.71
C GLY A 439 7.71 -41.34 -10.23
N THR A 440 7.20 -42.32 -9.50
CA THR A 440 7.64 -42.67 -8.14
C THR A 440 8.98 -43.39 -8.22
N GLU A 441 10.04 -42.80 -7.68
CA GLU A 441 11.28 -43.51 -7.35
C GLU A 441 11.24 -43.99 -5.89
N ILE A 442 11.42 -45.30 -5.72
CA ILE A 442 11.63 -45.97 -4.44
C ILE A 442 13.14 -45.97 -4.21
N LEU A 443 13.60 -45.33 -3.13
CA LEU A 443 14.94 -45.53 -2.59
C LEU A 443 14.83 -46.29 -1.26
N ASP A 444 15.50 -47.44 -1.25
CA ASP A 444 15.71 -48.33 -0.10
C ASP A 444 16.41 -47.62 1.05
N GLN A 445 15.99 -48.00 2.27
CA GLN A 445 16.56 -47.61 3.56
C GLN A 445 17.91 -48.30 3.82
N ASP A 446 18.80 -47.63 4.56
CA ASP A 446 19.54 -48.27 5.66
C ASP A 446 20.08 -47.23 6.67
N ASP A 447 19.87 -47.53 7.96
CA ASP A 447 20.38 -46.93 9.21
C ASP A 447 20.08 -45.44 9.50
N GLY A 448 19.51 -45.01 10.64
CA GLY A 448 19.23 -45.65 11.91
C GLY A 448 19.28 -44.61 13.05
N SER A 449 18.10 -44.17 13.53
CA SER A 449 17.84 -43.39 14.78
C SER A 449 18.40 -41.94 14.82
N GLN A 450 17.65 -40.86 15.14
CA GLN A 450 16.74 -40.61 16.27
C GLN A 450 15.78 -39.40 16.03
N PHE A 451 14.53 -39.51 16.51
CA PHE A 451 13.56 -38.48 16.92
C PHE A 451 13.56 -37.06 16.29
N PHE A 452 12.49 -36.72 15.55
CA PHE A 452 11.53 -35.65 15.89
C PHE A 452 10.23 -35.78 15.05
N SER A 453 9.14 -35.33 15.64
CA SER A 453 7.73 -35.45 15.24
C SER A 453 7.38 -34.86 13.87
N GLN A 454 6.44 -35.52 13.19
CA GLN A 454 5.82 -35.15 11.92
C GLN A 454 5.18 -33.75 11.92
N PHE A 455 5.59 -32.92 10.96
CA PHE A 455 4.72 -31.94 10.31
C PHE A 455 3.81 -32.70 9.35
N ILE A 456 2.49 -32.67 9.59
CA ILE A 456 1.49 -33.01 8.57
C ILE A 456 1.16 -31.71 7.86
N GLY A 457 1.72 -31.53 6.66
CA GLY A 457 1.25 -30.51 5.72
C GLY A 457 -0.01 -31.04 5.04
N SER A 458 -1.16 -30.41 5.30
CA SER A 458 -2.38 -30.61 4.51
C SER A 458 -2.38 -29.60 3.37
N ASP A 459 -2.14 -30.06 2.15
CA ASP A 459 -2.32 -29.25 0.95
C ASP A 459 -3.82 -29.05 0.70
N VAL A 460 -4.33 -27.86 1.04
CA VAL A 460 -5.65 -27.38 0.67
C VAL A 460 -5.46 -26.30 -0.40
N GLY A 461 -5.84 -26.60 -1.63
CA GLY A 461 -5.86 -25.60 -2.71
C GLY A 461 -7.06 -24.67 -2.56
N MET A 462 -6.82 -23.38 -2.33
CA MET A 462 -7.85 -22.34 -2.38
C MET A 462 -8.04 -21.83 -3.82
N ILE A 463 -9.30 -21.76 -4.28
CA ILE A 463 -9.68 -21.05 -5.50
C ILE A 463 -10.05 -19.61 -5.12
N LYS A 464 -9.23 -18.64 -5.52
CA LYS A 464 -9.52 -17.21 -5.34
C LYS A 464 -10.32 -16.71 -6.54
N VAL A 465 -11.60 -16.39 -6.34
CA VAL A 465 -12.41 -15.65 -7.33
C VAL A 465 -12.33 -14.17 -6.98
N VAL A 466 -11.71 -13.38 -7.85
CA VAL A 466 -11.63 -11.92 -7.69
C VAL A 466 -12.77 -11.30 -8.50
N THR A 467 -13.72 -10.63 -7.83
CA THR A 467 -14.67 -9.74 -8.49
C THR A 467 -14.18 -8.30 -8.33
N SER A 468 -14.05 -7.57 -9.45
CA SER A 468 -13.67 -6.17 -9.46
C SER A 468 -14.77 -5.29 -8.87
N ASN A 469 -14.45 -4.53 -7.82
CA ASN A 469 -15.34 -3.51 -7.26
C ASN A 469 -15.42 -2.28 -8.17
N LEU A 470 -16.64 -1.82 -8.44
CA LEU A 470 -16.90 -0.46 -8.94
C LEU A 470 -17.09 0.47 -7.72
N PRO A 471 -16.42 1.64 -7.64
CA PRO A 471 -16.61 2.56 -6.54
C PRO A 471 -18.01 3.22 -6.64
N GLY A 472 -18.86 3.02 -5.63
CA GLY A 472 -20.13 3.74 -5.48
C GLY A 472 -21.39 2.89 -5.26
N SER A 473 -21.32 1.56 -5.42
CA SER A 473 -22.44 0.69 -5.04
C SER A 473 -22.30 0.32 -3.57
N GLY A 474 -23.12 0.89 -2.69
CA GLY A 474 -23.21 0.54 -1.27
C GLY A 474 -23.75 -0.87 -1.00
N ILE A 475 -23.17 -1.88 -1.66
CA ILE A 475 -23.49 -3.30 -1.47
C ILE A 475 -22.44 -3.86 -0.50
N SER A 476 -22.90 -4.24 0.69
CA SER A 476 -22.16 -5.15 1.56
C SER A 476 -22.18 -6.53 0.91
N THR A 477 -21.03 -7.07 0.53
CA THR A 477 -20.92 -8.46 0.12
C THR A 477 -20.80 -9.33 1.37
N ASP A 478 -21.86 -10.06 1.70
CA ASP A 478 -21.73 -11.22 2.59
C ASP A 478 -20.89 -12.28 1.86
N LEU A 479 -19.81 -12.72 2.51
CA LEU A 479 -18.98 -13.82 2.06
C LEU A 479 -19.84 -15.09 1.90
N ALA A 480 -19.99 -15.56 0.67
CA ALA A 480 -20.50 -16.91 0.43
C ALA A 480 -19.41 -17.92 0.81
N TYR A 481 -19.50 -18.49 2.01
CA TYR A 481 -18.69 -19.63 2.43
C TYR A 481 -19.15 -20.87 1.65
N ILE A 482 -18.31 -21.32 0.70
CA ILE A 482 -18.46 -22.64 0.08
C ILE A 482 -17.60 -23.58 0.92
N GLY A 483 -18.25 -24.51 1.61
CA GLY A 483 -17.72 -25.18 2.80
C GLY A 483 -16.39 -25.92 2.70
N GLU A 484 -15.83 -26.23 3.87
CA GLU A 484 -14.70 -27.14 4.06
C GLU A 484 -15.01 -28.54 3.51
N TYR A 485 -14.20 -29.01 2.56
CA TYR A 485 -14.14 -30.43 2.24
C TYR A 485 -13.25 -31.12 3.27
N THR A 486 -13.88 -31.75 4.25
CA THR A 486 -13.18 -32.65 5.16
C THR A 486 -12.75 -33.90 4.40
N SER A 487 -11.59 -34.45 4.77
CA SER A 487 -11.11 -35.76 4.34
C SER A 487 -11.94 -36.87 4.97
N ASP A 488 -13.21 -36.99 4.58
CA ASP A 488 -14.03 -38.15 4.89
C ASP A 488 -13.71 -39.26 3.87
N PRO A 489 -13.09 -40.40 4.28
CA PRO A 489 -12.69 -41.46 3.37
C PRO A 489 -13.85 -42.18 2.66
N ASP A 490 -15.11 -41.87 3.00
CA ASP A 490 -16.29 -42.55 2.45
C ASP A 490 -17.06 -41.75 1.37
N VAL A 491 -16.57 -40.58 0.94
CA VAL A 491 -17.20 -39.80 -0.16
C VAL A 491 -16.70 -40.28 -1.53
N ILE A 492 -17.51 -41.07 -2.23
CA ILE A 492 -17.23 -41.51 -3.61
C ILE A 492 -17.60 -40.39 -4.59
N ILE A 493 -16.60 -39.67 -5.11
CA ILE A 493 -16.78 -38.76 -6.25
C ILE A 493 -16.89 -39.60 -7.53
N PRO A 494 -17.93 -39.44 -8.36
CA PRO A 494 -18.05 -40.19 -9.61
C PRO A 494 -16.90 -39.86 -10.57
N SER A 495 -16.27 -40.88 -11.17
CA SER A 495 -15.27 -40.66 -12.22
C SER A 495 -15.89 -39.87 -13.38
N GLY A 496 -15.41 -38.63 -13.60
CA GLY A 496 -15.86 -37.74 -14.68
C GLY A 496 -16.43 -36.39 -14.24
N PHE A 497 -16.47 -36.09 -12.93
CA PHE A 497 -16.88 -34.77 -12.44
C PHE A 497 -15.85 -33.70 -12.82
N THR A 498 -16.26 -32.66 -13.56
CA THR A 498 -15.37 -31.59 -14.05
C THR A 498 -15.61 -30.28 -13.29
N LEU A 499 -14.63 -29.37 -13.30
CA LEU A 499 -14.76 -28.03 -12.73
C LEU A 499 -15.95 -27.25 -13.33
N GLN A 500 -16.30 -27.52 -14.59
CA GLN A 500 -17.44 -26.92 -15.27
C GLN A 500 -18.78 -27.38 -14.66
N ASP A 501 -18.84 -28.61 -14.15
CA ASP A 501 -20.05 -29.14 -13.50
C ASP A 501 -20.30 -28.44 -12.15
N ALA A 502 -19.23 -28.13 -11.40
CA ALA A 502 -19.32 -27.36 -10.15
C ALA A 502 -19.77 -25.90 -10.36
N ILE A 503 -19.40 -25.29 -11.50
CA ILE A 503 -19.81 -23.93 -11.86
C ILE A 503 -21.29 -23.89 -12.28
N ASN A 504 -21.77 -24.94 -12.95
CA ASN A 504 -23.13 -25.00 -13.48
C ASN A 504 -24.21 -25.23 -12.39
N ASP A 505 -23.84 -25.74 -11.21
CA ASP A 505 -24.75 -25.96 -10.08
C ASP A 505 -24.92 -24.71 -9.18
N ILE A 506 -24.26 -23.59 -9.49
CA ILE A 506 -24.46 -22.32 -8.79
C ILE A 506 -25.86 -21.77 -9.11
N THR A 507 -26.79 -21.96 -8.17
CA THR A 507 -28.15 -21.42 -8.27
C THR A 507 -28.14 -19.96 -7.81
N LEU A 508 -28.21 -19.01 -8.74
CA LEU A 508 -28.38 -17.59 -8.42
C LEU A 508 -29.80 -17.34 -7.91
N ILE A 509 -29.94 -16.90 -6.66
CA ILE A 509 -31.22 -16.50 -6.07
C ILE A 509 -31.51 -15.06 -6.57
N PRO A 510 -32.63 -14.80 -7.26
CA PRO A 510 -32.97 -13.45 -7.69
C PRO A 510 -33.40 -12.62 -6.47
N VAL A 511 -32.71 -11.49 -6.25
CA VAL A 511 -33.10 -10.51 -5.22
C VAL A 511 -34.18 -9.59 -5.80
N ASP A 512 -35.25 -9.40 -5.04
CA ASP A 512 -36.46 -8.65 -5.41
C ASP A 512 -36.16 -7.16 -5.64
N ALA A 513 -36.59 -6.63 -6.79
CA ALA A 513 -36.28 -5.27 -7.25
C ALA A 513 -37.11 -4.17 -6.57
N SER A 514 -37.94 -4.51 -5.57
CA SER A 514 -38.81 -3.55 -4.89
C SER A 514 -38.11 -2.64 -3.87
N TYR A 515 -36.80 -2.78 -3.65
CA TYR A 515 -36.03 -1.97 -2.69
C TYR A 515 -35.32 -0.75 -3.30
N LEU A 516 -35.31 -0.60 -4.62
CA LEU A 516 -34.71 0.55 -5.30
C LEU A 516 -35.83 1.54 -5.62
N GLY A 517 -36.05 2.50 -4.73
CA GLY A 517 -36.98 3.62 -4.92
C GLY A 517 -36.58 4.52 -6.10
N LEU A 518 -36.83 4.03 -7.31
CA LEU A 518 -36.68 4.77 -8.56
C LEU A 518 -38.08 4.96 -9.15
N ASP A 519 -38.64 6.15 -8.91
CA ASP A 519 -39.80 6.62 -9.64
C ASP A 519 -39.44 6.79 -11.13
N THR A 520 -40.11 5.98 -11.96
CA THR A 520 -40.41 6.21 -13.39
C THR A 520 -39.28 6.75 -14.28
N LEU A 521 -38.66 5.84 -15.05
CA LEU A 521 -38.10 6.15 -16.35
C LEU A 521 -38.76 5.28 -17.41
N GLN A 522 -39.60 5.90 -18.23
CA GLN A 522 -40.19 5.32 -19.43
C GLN A 522 -39.08 5.01 -20.44
N LEU A 523 -38.98 3.75 -20.83
CA LEU A 523 -38.21 3.32 -22.00
C LEU A 523 -39.06 3.56 -23.25
N GLU A 524 -38.72 4.59 -24.03
CA GLU A 524 -38.97 4.60 -25.47
C GLU A 524 -37.75 3.98 -26.18
N GLY A 525 -38.01 2.96 -26.99
CA GLY A 525 -36.99 2.05 -27.49
C GLY A 525 -36.24 2.50 -28.74
N MET A 526 -35.07 1.89 -28.91
CA MET A 526 -34.53 1.36 -30.17
C MET A 526 -33.66 0.14 -29.86
#